data_AF-A0A7V2L6V0-F1
#
_entry.id   AF-A0A7V2L6V0-F1
#
_cell.length_a   1.000
_cell.length_b   1.000
_cell.length_c   1.000
_cell.angle_alpha   90.00
_cell.angle_beta   90.00
_cell.angle_gamma   90.00
#
_symmetry.space_group_name_H-M   'P 1'
#
loop_
_entity.id
_entity.type
_entity.pdbx_description
1 polymer ?
#
loop_
_entity_poly.entity_id
_entity_poly.type
_entity_poly.pdbx_seq_one_letter_code
_entity_poly.pdbx_strand_id
1 'polypeptide(L)'
;MEITRNVILDLMPLYLADEVSADTRDLIEKYLETDPELAKIAKQSAAMELPEDIPVPLTEEDKMEAYREAKRLLYRRTVIWAALLAFALLSCLGLALLAYFMLVSVI
;
A
#
# COMPACT_ATOMS: atom_id res chain seq x y z
N MET A 1 -7.90 -14.59 -34.24
CA MET A 1 -7.92 -13.16 -33.85
C MET A 1 -6.68 -12.54 -34.43
N GLU A 2 -6.80 -11.38 -35.06
CA GLU A 2 -5.63 -10.61 -35.51
C GLU A 2 -5.20 -9.68 -34.36
N ILE A 3 -3.90 -9.66 -34.08
CA ILE A 3 -3.33 -8.76 -33.08
C ILE A 3 -3.18 -7.39 -33.76
N THR A 4 -3.79 -6.36 -33.18
CA THR A 4 -3.75 -5.02 -33.77
C THR A 4 -2.53 -4.26 -33.28
N ARG A 5 -2.13 -3.24 -34.05
CA ARG A 5 -1.06 -2.31 -33.66
C ARG A 5 -1.27 -1.69 -32.28
N ASN A 6 -2.52 -1.42 -31.89
CA ASN A 6 -2.84 -0.83 -30.60
C ASN A 6 -2.53 -1.79 -29.44
N VAL A 7 -2.79 -3.09 -29.61
CA VAL A 7 -2.43 -4.09 -28.59
C VAL A 7 -0.92 -4.13 -28.39
N ILE A 8 -0.13 -3.99 -29.47
CA ILE A 8 1.34 -3.93 -29.36
C ILE A 8 1.79 -2.64 -28.64
N LEU A 9 1.13 -1.50 -28.91
CA LEU A 9 1.40 -0.24 -28.20
C LEU A 9 1.09 -0.34 -26.70
N ASP A 10 -0.02 -0.98 -26.33
CA ASP A 10 -0.41 -1.17 -24.93
C ASP A 10 0.61 -2.02 -24.17
N LEU A 11 1.25 -2.98 -24.85
CA LEU A 11 2.29 -3.85 -24.28
C LEU A 11 3.70 -3.22 -24.32
N MET A 12 3.89 -2.13 -25.05
CA MET A 12 5.20 -1.49 -25.24
C MET A 12 5.88 -1.09 -23.93
N PRO A 13 5.19 -0.47 -22.93
CA PRO A 13 5.84 -0.10 -21.69
C PRO A 13 6.42 -1.30 -20.94
N LEU A 14 5.67 -2.40 -20.88
CA LEU A 14 6.11 -3.64 -20.23
C LEU A 14 7.28 -4.29 -20.99
N TYR A 15 7.24 -4.26 -22.33
CA TYR A 15 8.34 -4.77 -23.16
C TYR A 15 9.64 -4.00 -22.93
N LEU A 16 9.55 -2.67 -22.84
CA LEU A 16 10.67 -1.77 -22.56
C LEU A 16 11.22 -1.96 -21.14
N ALA A 17 10.36 -2.27 -20.18
CA ALA A 17 10.74 -2.56 -18.79
C ALA A 17 11.28 -3.99 -18.56
N ASP A 18 11.36 -4.82 -19.61
CA ASP A 18 11.73 -6.25 -19.52
C ASP A 18 10.78 -7.10 -18.64
N GLU A 19 9.51 -6.71 -18.54
CA GLU A 19 8.49 -7.35 -17.69
C GLU A 19 7.52 -8.26 -18.48
N VAL A 20 7.79 -8.52 -19.76
CA VAL A 20 6.97 -9.39 -20.62
C VAL A 20 7.52 -10.81 -20.70
N SER A 21 6.64 -11.78 -20.97
CA SER A 21 7.07 -13.16 -21.25
C SER A 21 7.87 -13.27 -22.56
N ALA A 22 8.66 -14.34 -22.72
CA ALA A 22 9.44 -14.59 -23.93
C ALA A 22 8.55 -14.63 -25.20
N ASP A 23 7.41 -15.32 -25.14
CA ASP A 23 6.47 -15.39 -26.27
C ASP A 23 5.94 -14.00 -26.68
N THR A 24 5.69 -13.13 -25.69
CA THR A 24 5.24 -11.76 -25.94
C THR A 24 6.36 -10.89 -26.52
N ARG A 25 7.60 -11.07 -26.07
CA ARG A 25 8.78 -10.40 -26.60
C ARG A 25 8.96 -10.73 -28.09
N ASP A 26 8.96 -12.01 -28.44
CA ASP A 26 9.09 -12.48 -29.82
C ASP A 26 7.98 -11.93 -30.74
N LEU A 27 6.76 -11.82 -30.21
CA LEU A 27 5.64 -11.22 -30.94
C LEU A 27 5.88 -9.74 -31.22
N ILE A 28 6.30 -8.97 -30.21
CA ILE A 28 6.54 -7.52 -30.34
C ILE A 28 7.69 -7.27 -31.32
N GLU A 29 8.79 -8.01 -31.21
CA GLU A 29 9.95 -7.87 -32.11
C GLU A 29 9.55 -8.07 -33.59
N LYS A 30 8.76 -9.10 -33.90
CA LYS A 30 8.22 -9.32 -35.26
C LYS A 30 7.36 -8.14 -35.77
N TYR A 31 6.60 -7.51 -34.88
CA TYR A 31 5.81 -6.33 -35.23
C TYR A 31 6.69 -5.10 -35.49
N LEU A 32 7.77 -4.93 -34.70
CA LEU A 32 8.73 -3.83 -34.89
C LEU A 32 9.52 -3.97 -36.19
N GLU A 33 9.82 -5.20 -36.64
CA GLU A 33 10.45 -5.44 -37.95
C GLU A 33 9.54 -5.03 -39.12
N THR A 34 8.24 -5.21 -38.96
CA THR A 34 7.25 -5.00 -40.03
C THR A 34 6.72 -3.56 -40.08
N ASP A 35 6.73 -2.84 -38.95
CA ASP A 35 6.27 -1.45 -38.84
C ASP A 35 7.41 -0.51 -38.39
N PRO A 36 8.11 0.16 -39.35
CA PRO A 36 9.20 1.08 -39.04
C PRO A 36 8.79 2.29 -38.19
N GLU A 37 7.53 2.75 -38.30
CA GLU A 37 7.02 3.85 -37.50
C GLU A 37 6.85 3.40 -36.04
N LEU A 38 6.35 2.18 -35.82
CA LEU A 38 6.26 1.59 -34.48
C LEU A 38 7.65 1.37 -33.86
N ALA A 39 8.62 0.90 -34.64
CA ALA A 39 10.02 0.78 -34.20
C ALA A 39 10.62 2.13 -33.78
N LYS A 40 10.27 3.21 -34.48
CA LYS A 40 10.69 4.57 -34.12
C LYS A 40 10.07 5.02 -32.80
N ILE A 41 8.78 4.75 -32.59
CA ILE A 41 8.09 5.04 -31.33
C ILE A 41 8.75 4.27 -30.18
N ALA A 42 8.99 2.97 -30.34
CA ALA A 42 9.64 2.14 -29.32
C ALA A 42 11.02 2.71 -28.93
N LYS A 43 11.83 3.14 -29.91
CA LYS A 43 13.14 3.78 -29.64
C LYS A 43 13.01 5.12 -28.91
N GLN A 44 12.01 5.94 -29.27
CA GLN A 44 11.76 7.21 -28.58
C GLN A 44 11.28 7.00 -27.15
N SER A 45 10.41 6.02 -26.93
CA SER A 45 9.92 5.62 -25.61
C SER A 45 11.02 5.00 -24.74
N ALA A 46 11.95 4.24 -25.32
CA ALA A 46 13.13 3.74 -24.60
C ALA A 46 14.09 4.87 -24.20
N ALA A 47 14.23 5.90 -25.05
CA ALA A 47 15.08 7.05 -24.77
C ALA A 47 14.44 8.04 -23.77
N MET A 48 13.11 8.07 -23.70
CA MET A 48 12.37 8.59 -22.56
C MET A 48 12.43 7.53 -21.45
N GLU A 49 13.61 7.36 -20.85
CA GLU A 49 13.69 6.73 -19.54
C GLU A 49 12.65 7.43 -18.65
N LEU A 50 11.57 6.71 -18.32
CA LEU A 50 10.74 7.09 -17.18
C LEU A 50 11.74 7.23 -16.05
N PRO A 51 11.82 8.39 -15.39
CA PRO A 51 12.82 8.58 -14.35
C PRO A 51 12.66 7.42 -13.38
N GLU A 52 13.65 6.52 -13.35
CA GLU A 52 13.70 5.38 -12.44
C GLU A 52 13.27 5.91 -11.09
N ASP A 53 12.20 5.29 -10.54
CA ASP A 53 11.57 5.57 -9.25
C ASP A 53 12.42 6.53 -8.43
N ILE A 54 12.29 7.84 -8.70
CA ILE A 54 13.27 8.81 -8.21
C ILE A 54 13.24 8.59 -6.71
N PRO A 55 14.31 8.10 -6.08
CA PRO A 55 14.27 7.86 -4.66
C PRO A 55 14.12 9.26 -4.08
N VAL A 56 12.88 9.64 -3.75
CA VAL A 56 12.60 10.89 -3.07
C VAL A 56 13.47 10.78 -1.84
N PRO A 57 14.48 11.65 -1.68
CA PRO A 57 15.41 11.53 -0.58
C PRO A 57 14.62 11.81 0.69
N LEU A 58 14.03 10.75 1.26
CA LEU A 58 13.33 10.79 2.52
C LEU A 58 14.38 11.15 3.54
N THR A 59 14.31 12.39 4.02
CA THR A 59 15.20 12.85 5.07
C THR A 59 14.92 12.01 6.32
N GLU A 60 15.91 11.88 7.19
CA GLU A 60 15.70 11.21 8.49
C GLU A 60 14.61 11.90 9.32
N GLU A 61 14.36 13.19 9.05
CA GLU A 61 13.29 14.00 9.63
C GLU A 61 11.91 13.49 9.18
N ASP A 62 11.71 13.29 7.88
CA ASP A 62 10.44 12.78 7.32
C ASP A 62 10.07 11.41 7.90
N LYS A 63 11.07 10.52 8.04
CA LYS A 63 10.88 9.19 8.64
C LYS A 63 10.49 9.27 10.12
N MET A 64 11.13 10.19 10.85
CA MET A 64 10.86 10.40 12.28
C MET A 64 9.47 11.00 12.51
N GLU A 65 9.02 11.91 11.64
CA GLU A 65 7.67 12.47 11.71
C GLU A 65 6.61 11.40 11.48
N ALA A 66 6.73 10.61 10.42
CA ALA A 66 5.83 9.49 10.15
C ALA A 66 5.75 8.49 11.32
N TYR A 67 6.90 8.18 11.93
CA TYR A 67 6.97 7.32 13.10
C TYR A 67 6.23 7.91 14.32
N ARG A 68 6.41 9.21 14.58
CA ARG A 68 5.73 9.90 15.70
C ARG A 68 4.22 9.95 15.50
N GLU A 69 3.75 10.17 14.28
CA GLU A 69 2.33 10.15 13.95
C GLU A 69 1.72 8.77 14.18
N ALA A 70 2.37 7.72 13.66
CA ALA A 70 1.96 6.34 13.88
C ALA A 70 1.90 6.00 15.37
N LYS A 71 2.94 6.38 16.14
CA LYS A 71 3.00 6.16 17.59
C LYS A 71 1.89 6.90 18.34
N ARG A 72 1.53 8.11 17.91
CA ARG A 72 0.44 8.89 18.51
C ARG A 72 -0.91 8.22 18.33
N LEU A 73 -1.18 7.66 17.16
CA LEU A 73 -2.42 6.92 16.89
C LEU A 73 -2.52 5.65 17.75
N LEU A 74 -1.44 4.89 17.84
CA LEU A 74 -1.37 3.70 18.69
C LEU A 74 -1.54 4.05 20.17
N TYR A 75 -0.86 5.11 20.65
CA TYR A 75 -0.98 5.55 22.03
C TYR A 75 -2.42 5.96 22.38
N ARG A 76 -3.08 6.75 21.52
CA ARG A 76 -4.48 7.13 21.71
C ARG A 76 -5.40 5.92 21.79
N ARG A 77 -5.24 4.96 20.87
CA ARG A 77 -6.02 3.72 20.89
C ARG A 77 -5.81 2.97 22.21
N THR A 78 -4.56 2.78 22.62
CA THR A 78 -4.23 2.07 23.86
C THR A 78 -4.80 2.76 25.10
N VAL A 79 -4.71 4.09 25.19
CA VAL A 79 -5.24 4.85 26.33
C VAL A 79 -6.76 4.75 26.41
N ILE A 80 -7.48 4.82 25.28
CA ILE A 80 -8.93 4.66 25.25
C ILE A 80 -9.34 3.27 25.75
N TRP A 81 -8.69 2.20 25.25
CA TRP A 81 -8.97 0.84 25.71
C TRP A 81 -8.64 0.63 27.19
N ALA A 82 -7.51 1.17 27.66
CA ALA A 82 -7.13 1.11 29.06
C ALA A 82 -8.15 1.83 29.96
N ALA A 83 -8.63 3.00 29.56
CA ALA A 83 -9.63 3.75 30.30
C ALA A 83 -10.97 3.01 30.38
N LEU A 84 -11.43 2.42 29.26
CA LEU A 84 -12.65 1.61 29.23
C LEU A 84 -12.55 0.39 30.15
N LEU A 85 -11.42 -0.34 30.11
CA LEU A 85 -11.18 -1.49 30.98
C LEU A 85 -11.12 -1.10 32.45
N ALA A 86 -10.41 -0.03 32.79
CA ALA A 86 -10.33 0.47 34.16
C ALA A 86 -11.71 0.89 34.71
N PHE A 87 -12.49 1.60 33.90
CA PHE A 87 -13.84 2.02 34.27
C PHE A 87 -14.78 0.81 34.46
N ALA A 88 -14.71 -0.18 33.59
CA ALA A 88 -15.50 -1.41 33.70
C ALA A 88 -15.16 -2.19 34.98
N LEU A 89 -13.86 -2.33 35.30
CA LEU A 89 -13.40 -3.00 36.52
C LEU A 89 -13.87 -2.27 37.79
N LEU A 90 -13.72 -0.94 37.84
CA LEU A 90 -14.19 -0.13 38.96
C LEU A 90 -15.71 -0.23 39.15
N SER A 91 -16.46 -0.17 38.06
CA SER A 91 -17.92 -0.30 38.08
C SER A 91 -18.35 -1.67 38.58
N CYS A 92 -17.70 -2.73 38.11
CA CYS A 92 -17.99 -4.10 38.53
C CYS A 92 -17.68 -4.32 40.03
N LEU A 93 -16.54 -3.80 40.50
CA LEU A 93 -16.16 -3.86 41.91
C LEU A 93 -17.14 -3.07 42.80
N GLY A 94 -17.55 -1.87 42.37
CA GLY A 94 -18.55 -1.08 43.08
C GLY A 94 -19.90 -1.78 43.19
N LEU A 95 -20.39 -2.38 42.09
CA LEU A 95 -21.62 -3.16 42.10
C LEU A 95 -21.52 -4.41 42.99
N ALA A 96 -20.39 -5.11 42.97
CA ALA A 96 -20.16 -6.27 43.83
C ALA A 96 -20.18 -5.90 45.32
N LEU A 97 -19.54 -4.77 45.70
CA LEU A 97 -19.56 -4.26 47.06
C LEU A 97 -20.97 -3.85 47.51
N LEU A 98 -21.74 -3.17 46.64
CA LEU A 98 -23.13 -2.82 46.92
C LEU A 98 -24.00 -4.06 47.11
N ALA A 99 -23.85 -5.07 46.25
CA ALA A 99 -24.56 -6.34 46.36
C ALA A 99 -24.21 -7.09 47.66
N TYR A 100 -22.92 -7.11 48.03
CA TYR A 100 -22.46 -7.70 49.29
C TYR A 100 -23.10 -6.99 50.50
N PHE A 101 -23.10 -5.66 50.51
CA PHE A 101 -23.70 -4.88 51.59
C PHE A 101 -25.20 -5.14 51.73
N MET A 102 -25.93 -5.17 50.62
CA MET A 102 -27.36 -5.51 50.61
C MET A 102 -27.63 -6.91 51.17
N LEU A 103 -26.82 -7.91 50.78
CA LEU A 103 -26.97 -9.28 51.24
C LEU A 103 -26.72 -9.41 52.75
N VAL A 104 -25.69 -8.75 53.28
CA VAL A 104 -25.40 -8.72 54.72
C VAL A 104 -26.49 -7.99 55.50
N SER A 105 -27.08 -6.92 54.97
CA SER A 105 -28.15 -6.19 55.67
C SER A 105 -29.50 -6.93 55.74
N VAL A 106 -29.70 -7.94 54.88
CA VAL A 106 -30.96 -8.70 54.79
C VAL A 106 -30.93 -9.97 55.66
N ILE A 107 -29.75 -10.45 56.04
CA ILE A 107 -29.53 -11.61 56.92
C ILE A 107 -29.53 -11.17 58.38
#